data_AF-A0A3C0SIX9-F1
#
_entry.id   AF-A0A3C0SIX9-F1
#
_cell.length_a   1.000
_cell.length_b   1.000
_cell.length_c   1.000
_cell.angle_alpha   90.00
_cell.angle_beta   90.00
_cell.angle_gamma   90.00
#
_symmetry.space_group_name_H-M   'P 1'
#
loop_
_entity.id
_entity.type
_entity.pdbx_description
1 polymer ?
#
loop_
_entity_poly.entity_id
_entity_poly.type
_entity_poly.pdbx_seq_one_letter_code
_entity_poly.pdbx_strand_id
1 'polypeptide(L)'
;RYILFRKQQTDTQMLMGTGNQTELMEADTSGISAMMAAICSELSIGAVLTTSVVSWAAGAVAEFDRARRLMFWARESRVLPKHARAGLVALRDLPHQQFTSAELEEMKRSVRDRNFRIFLSTPGIVVFNSDTLVTGRSAKEIWEKLDIADVAHAFYIGRELERAETAMKLGKRYVQDQPLDWGYISRP
;
A
#
# COMPACT_ATOMS: atom_id res chain seq x y z
N ARG A 1 25.31 12.81 15.30
CA ARG A 1 26.37 13.54 14.54
C ARG A 1 25.82 14.74 13.77
N TYR A 2 24.93 14.55 12.78
CA TYR A 2 24.39 15.65 11.96
C TYR A 2 23.74 16.78 12.77
N ILE A 3 22.94 16.46 13.79
CA ILE A 3 22.30 17.45 14.67
C ILE A 3 23.35 18.32 15.37
N LEU A 4 24.40 17.71 15.94
CA LEU A 4 25.46 18.43 16.64
C LEU A 4 26.23 19.35 15.69
N PHE A 5 26.53 18.86 14.48
CA PHE A 5 27.20 19.67 13.47
C PHE A 5 26.34 20.87 13.05
N ARG A 6 25.05 20.68 12.76
CA ARG A 6 24.15 21.79 12.38
C ARG A 6 24.04 22.84 13.49
N LYS A 7 24.06 22.45 14.77
CA LYS A 7 24.08 23.40 15.90
C LYS A 7 25.37 24.23 15.96
N GLN A 8 26.50 23.66 15.56
CA GLN A 8 27.80 24.34 15.58
C GLN A 8 28.05 25.17 14.31
N GLN A 9 27.50 24.73 13.18
CA GLN A 9 27.74 25.27 11.85
C GLN A 9 26.40 25.52 11.16
N THR A 10 25.73 26.62 11.53
CA THR A 10 24.33 26.88 11.20
C THR A 10 24.08 26.98 9.69
N ASP A 11 24.97 27.64 8.95
CA ASP A 11 24.76 27.97 7.52
C ASP A 11 25.54 27.08 6.55
N THR A 12 26.35 26.15 7.07
CA THR A 12 27.19 25.30 6.23
C THR A 12 26.36 24.29 5.44
N GLN A 13 26.66 24.14 4.15
CA GLN A 13 26.02 23.13 3.29
C GLN A 13 26.37 21.72 3.80
N MET A 14 25.38 20.83 3.83
CA MET A 14 25.53 19.46 4.34
C MET A 14 25.08 18.42 3.31
N LEU A 15 25.81 17.30 3.30
CA LEU A 15 25.46 16.07 2.59
C LEU A 15 25.17 14.97 3.62
N MET A 16 24.04 14.27 3.47
CA MET A 16 23.73 13.07 4.26
C MET A 16 23.78 11.80 3.44
N GLY A 17 24.51 10.79 3.92
CA GLY A 17 24.44 9.44 3.38
C GLY A 17 23.28 8.66 4.01
N THR A 18 22.38 8.12 3.20
CA THR A 18 21.20 7.36 3.67
C THR A 18 21.20 5.90 3.25
N GLY A 19 22.02 5.51 2.27
CA GLY A 19 22.05 4.14 1.71
C GLY A 19 22.22 3.04 2.76
N ASN A 20 23.15 3.19 3.71
CA ASN A 20 23.34 2.19 4.77
C ASN A 20 22.08 1.96 5.61
N GLN A 21 21.23 2.99 5.80
CA GLN A 21 20.00 2.82 6.57
C GLN A 21 18.96 2.01 5.82
N THR A 22 18.86 2.18 4.50
CA THR A 22 17.95 1.39 3.66
C THR A 22 18.48 -0.01 3.35
N GLU A 23 19.79 -0.22 3.40
CA GLU A 23 20.43 -1.47 2.99
C GLU A 23 20.83 -2.38 4.16
N LEU A 24 21.11 -1.85 5.35
CA LEU A 24 21.59 -2.62 6.51
C LEU A 24 20.55 -2.72 7.64
N MET A 25 19.28 -2.46 7.32
CA MET A 25 18.17 -2.54 8.26
C MET A 25 17.05 -3.41 7.67
N GLU A 26 16.62 -4.42 8.41
CA GLU A 26 15.50 -5.30 8.03
C GLU A 26 14.16 -4.60 8.27
N ALA A 27 13.89 -3.55 7.51
CA ALA A 27 12.63 -2.81 7.53
C ALA A 27 12.33 -2.20 6.16
N ASP A 28 11.04 -1.96 5.89
CA ASP A 28 10.59 -1.39 4.61
C ASP A 28 11.22 -0.01 4.35
N THR A 29 11.86 0.12 3.20
CA THR A 29 12.65 1.32 2.84
C THR A 29 11.81 2.57 2.68
N SER A 30 10.51 2.44 2.37
CA SER A 30 9.58 3.58 2.30
C SER A 30 9.48 4.35 3.63
N GLY A 31 9.39 3.62 4.75
CA GLY A 31 9.33 4.21 6.09
C GLY A 31 10.66 4.83 6.51
N ILE A 32 11.76 4.13 6.22
CA ILE A 32 13.12 4.63 6.49
C ILE A 32 13.37 5.92 5.69
N SER A 33 13.05 5.93 4.40
CA SER A 33 13.20 7.07 3.51
C SER A 33 12.37 8.27 3.98
N ALA A 34 11.13 8.05 4.41
CA ALA A 34 10.27 9.09 4.98
C ALA A 34 10.91 9.74 6.22
N MET A 35 11.41 8.93 7.16
CA MET A 35 12.07 9.42 8.37
C MET A 35 13.38 10.14 8.08
N MET A 36 14.21 9.59 7.20
CA MET A 36 15.49 10.21 6.82
C MET A 36 15.28 11.53 6.08
N ALA A 37 14.27 11.63 5.21
CA ALA A 37 13.91 12.89 4.56
C ALA A 37 13.38 13.92 5.55
N ALA A 38 12.61 13.51 6.57
CA ALA A 38 12.17 14.41 7.64
C ALA A 38 13.37 14.98 8.40
N ILE A 39 14.33 14.14 8.80
CA ILE A 39 15.58 14.59 9.45
C ILE A 39 16.35 15.54 8.55
N CYS A 40 16.45 15.26 7.24
CA CYS A 40 17.10 16.16 6.29
C CYS A 40 16.40 17.53 6.22
N SER A 41 15.07 17.54 6.19
CA SER A 41 14.26 18.76 6.16
C SER A 41 14.48 19.61 7.41
N GLU A 42 14.38 19.01 8.60
CA GLU A 42 14.58 19.69 9.89
C GLU A 42 15.99 20.27 10.04
N LEU A 43 17.00 19.56 9.53
CA LEU A 43 18.39 19.99 9.59
C LEU A 43 18.82 20.84 8.38
N SER A 44 17.91 21.20 7.48
CA SER A 44 18.23 21.93 6.24
C SER A 44 19.43 21.32 5.50
N ILE A 45 19.39 20.00 5.30
CA ILE A 45 20.38 19.25 4.51
C ILE A 45 19.97 19.34 3.04
N GLY A 46 20.83 19.95 2.21
CA GLY A 46 20.55 20.22 0.81
C GLY A 46 20.91 19.09 -0.16
N ALA A 47 21.74 18.14 0.26
CA ALA A 47 22.18 17.02 -0.58
C ALA A 47 22.09 15.69 0.15
N VAL A 48 21.72 14.64 -0.59
CA VAL A 48 21.62 13.27 -0.07
C VAL A 48 22.33 12.30 -1.01
N LEU A 49 23.14 11.40 -0.43
CA LEU A 49 23.77 10.28 -1.12
C LEU A 49 23.03 8.99 -0.73
N THR A 50 22.35 8.39 -1.71
CA THR A 50 21.57 7.17 -1.52
C THR A 50 21.67 6.25 -2.73
N THR A 51 21.44 4.96 -2.52
CA THR A 51 21.55 3.89 -3.52
C THR A 51 20.35 2.95 -3.45
N SER A 52 20.24 2.06 -4.44
CA SER A 52 19.23 0.99 -4.49
C SER A 52 19.87 -0.28 -5.04
N VAL A 53 20.94 -0.75 -4.39
CA VAL A 53 21.75 -1.87 -4.92
C VAL A 53 21.33 -3.25 -4.43
N VAL A 54 20.83 -3.36 -3.19
CA VAL A 54 20.31 -4.64 -2.66
C VAL A 54 18.83 -4.82 -3.03
N SER A 55 18.40 -6.07 -3.21
CA SER A 55 17.07 -6.40 -3.74
C SER A 55 15.93 -5.84 -2.89
N TRP A 56 16.06 -5.84 -1.56
CA TRP A 56 15.03 -5.28 -0.67
C TRP A 56 15.02 -3.75 -0.60
N ALA A 57 16.08 -3.09 -1.08
CA ALA A 57 16.15 -1.63 -1.19
C ALA A 57 15.86 -1.14 -2.61
N ALA A 58 15.31 -2.01 -3.47
CA ALA A 58 14.90 -1.66 -4.81
C ALA A 58 13.87 -0.51 -4.76
N GLY A 59 14.18 0.60 -5.44
CA GLY A 59 13.32 1.78 -5.45
C GLY A 59 13.56 2.77 -4.31
N ALA A 60 14.50 2.53 -3.39
CA ALA A 60 14.82 3.45 -2.29
C ALA A 60 15.15 4.89 -2.77
N VAL A 61 15.80 5.04 -3.94
CA VAL A 61 16.01 6.37 -4.55
C VAL A 61 14.68 7.06 -4.88
N ALA A 62 13.71 6.33 -5.47
CA ALA A 62 12.40 6.88 -5.84
C ALA A 62 11.53 7.16 -4.60
N GLU A 63 11.62 6.32 -3.58
CA GLU A 63 10.98 6.55 -2.28
C GLU A 63 11.54 7.81 -1.63
N PHE A 64 12.86 7.97 -1.59
CA PHE A 64 13.49 9.16 -1.02
C PHE A 64 13.12 10.42 -1.82
N ASP A 65 13.03 10.34 -3.16
CA ASP A 65 12.57 11.45 -4.01
C ASP A 65 11.16 11.92 -3.64
N ARG A 66 10.25 10.98 -3.38
CA ARG A 66 8.89 11.29 -2.95
C ARG A 66 8.85 11.82 -1.52
N ALA A 67 9.64 11.24 -0.62
CA ALA A 67 9.76 11.66 0.76
C ALA A 67 10.30 13.09 0.90
N ARG A 68 11.37 13.45 0.18
CA ARG A 68 11.91 14.82 0.21
C ARG A 68 10.89 15.85 -0.30
N ARG A 69 10.09 15.51 -1.32
CA ARG A 69 9.03 16.40 -1.85
C ARG A 69 7.89 16.57 -0.84
N LEU A 70 7.49 15.48 -0.19
CA LEU A 70 6.50 15.50 0.89
C LEU A 70 6.94 16.41 2.04
N MET A 71 8.19 16.27 2.49
CA MET A 71 8.73 17.05 3.61
C MET A 71 8.93 18.52 3.22
N PHE A 72 9.40 18.79 2.00
CA PHE A 72 9.50 20.15 1.48
C PHE A 72 8.13 20.84 1.45
N TRP A 73 7.12 20.20 0.88
CA TRP A 73 5.75 20.74 0.86
C TRP A 73 5.21 20.99 2.28
N ALA A 74 5.40 20.03 3.19
CA ALA A 74 4.96 20.15 4.58
C ALA A 74 5.62 21.34 5.30
N ARG A 75 6.95 21.51 5.12
CA ARG A 75 7.73 22.61 5.69
C ARG A 75 7.27 23.97 5.15
N GLU A 76 7.23 24.13 3.83
CA GLU A 76 6.89 25.40 3.18
C GLU A 76 5.43 25.81 3.47
N SER A 77 4.53 24.82 3.53
CA SER A 77 3.11 25.07 3.79
C SER A 77 2.76 25.11 5.28
N ARG A 78 3.72 24.82 6.18
CA ARG A 78 3.51 24.70 7.64
C ARG A 78 2.37 23.75 8.01
N VAL A 79 2.33 22.59 7.36
CA VAL A 79 1.33 21.54 7.60
C VAL A 79 2.02 20.22 7.93
N LEU A 80 1.25 19.26 8.45
CA LEU A 80 1.75 17.91 8.66
C LEU A 80 2.05 17.24 7.30
N PRO A 81 3.07 16.37 7.20
CA PRO A 81 3.37 15.59 6.00
C PRO A 81 2.37 14.45 5.79
N LYS A 82 1.07 14.79 5.70
CA LYS A 82 -0.07 13.88 5.59
C LYS A 82 -0.96 14.33 4.43
N HIS A 83 -1.76 13.42 3.89
CA HIS A 83 -2.75 13.67 2.83
C HIS A 83 -2.21 14.15 1.47
N ALA A 84 -0.89 14.30 1.29
CA ALA A 84 -0.27 14.63 0.01
C ALA A 84 -0.18 13.46 -0.99
N ARG A 85 -0.66 12.25 -0.60
CA ARG A 85 -0.66 11.03 -1.43
C ARG A 85 0.69 10.76 -2.11
N ALA A 86 1.78 10.90 -1.36
CA ALA A 86 3.14 10.71 -1.86
C ALA A 86 3.43 9.27 -2.35
N GLY A 87 2.53 8.31 -2.09
CA GLY A 87 2.69 6.91 -2.49
C GLY A 87 3.67 6.12 -1.61
N LEU A 88 4.06 6.67 -0.46
CA LEU A 88 5.00 6.02 0.47
C LEU A 88 4.34 4.93 1.33
N VAL A 89 3.02 4.96 1.48
CA VAL A 89 2.26 3.85 2.06
C VAL A 89 1.94 2.88 0.91
N ALA A 90 2.88 1.99 0.61
CA ALA A 90 2.79 1.07 -0.53
C ALA A 90 2.20 -0.30 -0.14
N LEU A 91 2.63 -0.86 0.99
CA LEU A 91 2.22 -2.20 1.43
C LEU A 91 0.77 -2.29 1.91
N ARG A 92 0.24 -1.20 2.47
CA ARG A 92 -1.15 -1.08 2.97
C ARG A 92 -1.86 0.04 2.24
N ASP A 93 -3.14 0.23 2.53
CA ASP A 93 -3.87 1.42 2.09
C ASP A 93 -4.16 2.35 3.26
N LEU A 94 -4.37 3.63 2.93
CA LEU A 94 -4.99 4.57 3.87
C LEU A 94 -6.40 4.10 4.24
N PRO A 95 -6.96 4.58 5.38
CA PRO A 95 -8.31 4.20 5.80
C PRO A 95 -9.32 4.35 4.66
N HIS A 96 -10.07 3.27 4.42
CA HIS A 96 -11.10 3.19 3.40
C HIS A 96 -12.34 2.50 3.98
N GLN A 97 -13.50 2.76 3.38
CA GLN A 97 -14.74 2.10 3.77
C GLN A 97 -14.72 0.64 3.33
N GLN A 98 -15.20 -0.24 4.20
CA GLN A 98 -15.45 -1.64 3.91
C GLN A 98 -16.93 -1.90 4.04
N PHE A 99 -17.46 -2.81 3.22
CA PHE A 99 -18.83 -3.25 3.34
C PHE A 99 -19.00 -4.11 4.60
N THR A 100 -20.10 -3.92 5.29
CA THR A 100 -20.56 -4.79 6.36
C THR A 100 -21.24 -6.02 5.79
N SER A 101 -21.27 -7.11 6.54
CA SER A 101 -21.99 -8.32 6.14
C SER A 101 -23.49 -8.07 5.89
N ALA A 102 -24.10 -7.15 6.63
CA ALA A 102 -25.50 -6.78 6.44
C ALA A 102 -25.75 -6.05 5.11
N GLU A 103 -24.87 -5.11 4.73
CA GLU A 103 -24.95 -4.43 3.44
C GLU A 103 -24.78 -5.43 2.28
N LEU A 104 -23.86 -6.39 2.40
CA LEU A 104 -23.65 -7.39 1.35
C LEU A 104 -24.83 -8.37 1.20
N GLU A 105 -25.48 -8.75 2.31
CA GLU A 105 -26.72 -9.54 2.28
C GLU A 105 -27.86 -8.78 1.60
N GLU A 106 -28.00 -7.48 1.87
CA GLU A 106 -28.97 -6.63 1.19
C GLU A 106 -28.67 -6.51 -0.32
N MET A 107 -27.41 -6.30 -0.68
CA MET A 107 -26.97 -6.26 -2.07
C MET A 107 -27.30 -7.57 -2.79
N LYS A 108 -27.03 -8.72 -2.18
CA LYS A 108 -27.35 -10.05 -2.75
C LYS A 108 -28.84 -10.16 -3.11
N ARG A 109 -29.76 -9.68 -2.26
CA ARG A 109 -31.22 -9.77 -2.51
C ARG A 109 -31.66 -9.10 -3.81
N SER A 110 -30.91 -8.10 -4.27
CA SER A 110 -31.16 -7.39 -5.53
C SER A 110 -30.54 -8.08 -6.76
N VAL A 111 -29.62 -9.01 -6.57
CA VAL A 111 -28.95 -9.73 -7.67
C VAL A 111 -29.89 -10.77 -8.27
N ARG A 112 -29.87 -10.87 -9.61
CA ARG A 112 -30.69 -11.80 -10.40
C ARG A 112 -29.88 -12.62 -11.40
N ASP A 113 -28.65 -12.19 -11.69
CA ASP A 113 -27.72 -12.89 -12.58
C ASP A 113 -26.76 -13.81 -11.81
N ARG A 114 -26.14 -14.73 -12.56
CA ARG A 114 -25.18 -15.71 -12.02
C ARG A 114 -23.75 -15.20 -11.92
N ASN A 115 -23.48 -13.92 -12.21
CA ASN A 115 -22.11 -13.40 -12.15
C ASN A 115 -21.66 -13.30 -10.68
N PHE A 116 -20.50 -13.89 -10.40
CA PHE A 116 -19.88 -13.81 -9.09
C PHE A 116 -19.38 -12.41 -8.82
N ARG A 117 -19.79 -11.88 -7.67
CA ARG A 117 -19.32 -10.61 -7.12
C ARG A 117 -18.50 -10.92 -5.89
N ILE A 118 -17.32 -10.33 -5.81
CA ILE A 118 -16.36 -10.57 -4.73
C ILE A 118 -16.20 -9.27 -3.94
N PHE A 119 -16.31 -9.38 -2.62
CA PHE A 119 -16.15 -8.26 -1.70
C PHE A 119 -15.27 -8.66 -0.52
N LEU A 120 -14.68 -7.67 0.12
CA LEU A 120 -14.09 -7.82 1.45
C LEU A 120 -15.05 -7.23 2.49
N SER A 121 -15.28 -7.99 3.55
CA SER A 121 -15.99 -7.58 4.75
C SER A 121 -15.22 -8.07 5.96
N THR A 122 -15.49 -7.54 7.16
CA THR A 122 -15.02 -8.19 8.38
C THR A 122 -15.97 -9.36 8.69
N PRO A 123 -15.52 -10.63 8.70
CA PRO A 123 -14.14 -11.09 8.92
C PRO A 123 -13.44 -11.75 7.71
N GLY A 124 -13.88 -11.58 6.46
CA GLY A 124 -13.25 -12.25 5.32
C GLY A 124 -13.70 -11.83 3.92
N ILE A 125 -13.40 -12.70 2.97
CA ILE A 125 -13.84 -12.62 1.58
C ILE A 125 -15.29 -13.08 1.51
N VAL A 126 -16.13 -12.31 0.82
CA VAL A 126 -17.54 -12.64 0.60
C VAL A 126 -17.77 -12.72 -0.91
N VAL A 127 -18.35 -13.83 -1.37
CA VAL A 127 -18.66 -14.05 -2.78
C VAL A 127 -20.12 -14.41 -2.94
N PHE A 128 -20.82 -13.73 -3.85
CA PHE A 128 -22.21 -14.05 -4.15
C PHE A 128 -22.63 -13.81 -5.60
N ASN A 129 -23.70 -14.48 -5.97
CA ASN A 129 -24.50 -14.24 -7.17
C ASN A 129 -25.99 -14.46 -6.83
N SER A 130 -26.86 -14.70 -7.82
CA SER A 130 -28.28 -15.01 -7.58
C SER A 130 -28.52 -16.25 -6.72
N ASP A 131 -27.64 -17.26 -6.82
CA ASP A 131 -27.87 -18.61 -6.32
C ASP A 131 -27.04 -18.90 -5.04
N THR A 132 -25.88 -18.25 -4.93
CA THR A 132 -24.83 -18.56 -3.94
C THR A 132 -24.47 -17.33 -3.12
N LEU A 133 -24.20 -17.53 -1.83
CA LEU A 133 -23.48 -16.60 -0.97
C LEU A 133 -22.53 -17.40 -0.08
N VAL A 134 -21.25 -17.14 -0.20
CA VAL A 134 -20.21 -17.82 0.57
C VAL A 134 -19.26 -16.82 1.18
N THR A 135 -18.79 -17.13 2.38
CA THR A 135 -17.80 -16.35 3.12
C THR A 135 -16.66 -17.26 3.56
N GLY A 136 -15.43 -16.73 3.57
CA GLY A 136 -14.20 -17.46 3.86
C GLY A 136 -13.02 -16.53 4.12
N ARG A 137 -11.93 -17.08 4.65
CA ARG A 137 -10.71 -16.33 5.01
C ARG A 137 -9.54 -16.59 4.07
N SER A 138 -9.73 -17.44 3.06
CA SER A 138 -8.76 -17.68 2.00
C SER A 138 -9.46 -17.96 0.69
N ALA A 139 -8.74 -17.75 -0.42
CA ALA A 139 -9.16 -18.11 -1.76
C ALA A 139 -9.54 -19.60 -1.84
N LYS A 140 -8.75 -20.46 -1.21
CA LYS A 140 -9.01 -21.90 -1.13
C LYS A 140 -10.34 -22.23 -0.44
N GLU A 141 -10.60 -21.66 0.74
CA GLU A 141 -11.86 -21.89 1.47
C GLU A 141 -13.10 -21.46 0.68
N ILE A 142 -12.98 -20.37 -0.09
CA ILE A 142 -14.06 -19.91 -0.97
C ILE A 142 -14.21 -20.87 -2.14
N TRP A 143 -13.11 -21.21 -2.81
CA TRP A 143 -13.09 -22.09 -3.97
C TRP A 143 -13.78 -23.44 -3.71
N GLU A 144 -13.52 -24.06 -2.56
CA GLU A 144 -14.14 -25.33 -2.16
C GLU A 144 -15.67 -25.26 -1.99
N LYS A 145 -16.24 -24.06 -1.88
CA LYS A 145 -17.69 -23.83 -1.72
C LYS A 145 -18.36 -23.33 -3.01
N LEU A 146 -17.59 -23.07 -4.06
CA LEU A 146 -18.11 -22.61 -5.35
C LEU A 146 -18.23 -23.78 -6.32
N ASP A 147 -19.37 -23.87 -6.99
CA ASP A 147 -19.59 -24.83 -8.07
C ASP A 147 -19.38 -24.12 -9.42
N ILE A 148 -18.17 -24.21 -9.98
CA ILE A 148 -17.78 -23.58 -11.24
C ILE A 148 -17.32 -24.65 -12.22
N ALA A 149 -18.14 -24.93 -13.23
CA ALA A 149 -17.86 -25.96 -14.23
C ALA A 149 -16.97 -25.46 -15.39
N ASP A 150 -17.02 -24.18 -15.73
CA ASP A 150 -16.29 -23.62 -16.87
C ASP A 150 -14.86 -23.21 -16.51
N VAL A 151 -13.89 -23.63 -17.32
CA VAL A 151 -12.46 -23.44 -17.07
C VAL A 151 -12.06 -21.95 -17.10
N ALA A 152 -12.65 -21.17 -18.01
CA ALA A 152 -12.33 -19.74 -18.11
C ALA A 152 -12.85 -18.98 -16.88
N HIS A 153 -14.08 -19.27 -16.43
CA HIS A 153 -14.62 -18.72 -15.19
C HIS A 153 -13.84 -19.18 -13.97
N ALA A 154 -13.43 -20.45 -13.90
CA ALA A 154 -12.61 -20.98 -12.82
C ALA A 154 -11.29 -20.20 -12.68
N PHE A 155 -10.59 -19.98 -13.79
CA PHE A 155 -9.35 -19.21 -13.81
C PHE A 155 -9.56 -17.76 -13.39
N TYR A 156 -10.60 -17.10 -13.92
CA TYR A 156 -10.93 -15.73 -13.56
C TYR A 156 -11.22 -15.59 -12.06
N ILE A 157 -12.08 -16.44 -11.51
CA ILE A 157 -12.44 -16.40 -10.09
C ILE A 157 -11.24 -16.72 -9.22
N GLY A 158 -10.41 -17.71 -9.57
CA GLY A 158 -9.17 -17.98 -8.85
C GLY A 158 -8.25 -16.75 -8.77
N ARG A 159 -8.04 -16.05 -9.90
CA ARG A 159 -7.24 -14.82 -9.95
C ARG A 159 -7.81 -13.71 -9.06
N GLU A 160 -9.13 -13.54 -9.09
CA GLU A 160 -9.80 -12.54 -8.26
C GLU A 160 -9.75 -12.86 -6.76
N LEU A 161 -9.92 -14.14 -6.40
CA LEU A 161 -9.87 -14.59 -5.01
C LEU A 161 -8.48 -14.43 -4.41
N GLU A 162 -7.42 -14.78 -5.14
CA GLU A 162 -6.03 -14.56 -4.68
C GLU A 162 -5.72 -13.07 -4.48
N ARG A 163 -6.25 -12.21 -5.37
CA ARG A 163 -6.13 -10.75 -5.22
C ARG A 163 -6.92 -10.24 -4.01
N ALA A 164 -8.12 -10.75 -3.78
CA ALA A 164 -8.94 -10.41 -2.61
C ALA A 164 -8.27 -10.87 -1.31
N GLU A 165 -7.72 -12.08 -1.28
CA GLU A 165 -6.97 -12.60 -0.13
C GLU A 165 -5.72 -11.75 0.16
N THR A 166 -4.97 -11.39 -0.88
CA THR A 166 -3.80 -10.50 -0.75
C THR A 166 -4.21 -9.15 -0.18
N ALA A 167 -5.29 -8.56 -0.71
CA ALA A 167 -5.81 -7.28 -0.21
C ALA A 167 -6.25 -7.37 1.25
N MET A 168 -6.94 -8.43 1.62
CA MET A 168 -7.38 -8.68 2.99
C MET A 168 -6.19 -8.79 3.96
N LYS A 169 -5.16 -9.58 3.62
CA LYS A 169 -3.95 -9.74 4.44
C LYS A 169 -3.21 -8.43 4.66
N LEU A 170 -3.17 -7.59 3.63
CA LEU A 170 -2.44 -6.32 3.64
C LEU A 170 -3.29 -5.13 4.14
N GLY A 171 -4.59 -5.33 4.37
CA GLY A 171 -5.52 -4.24 4.68
C GLY A 171 -5.66 -3.24 3.53
N LYS A 172 -5.62 -3.73 2.29
CA LYS A 172 -5.84 -2.94 1.07
C LYS A 172 -7.30 -2.91 0.67
N ARG A 173 -7.68 -1.86 -0.04
CA ARG A 173 -8.96 -1.77 -0.72
C ARG A 173 -8.93 -2.72 -1.91
N TYR A 174 -9.82 -3.70 -1.89
CA TYR A 174 -10.09 -4.55 -3.03
C TYR A 174 -11.24 -3.97 -3.85
N VAL A 175 -11.04 -3.90 -5.17
CA VAL A 175 -12.10 -3.64 -6.15
C VAL A 175 -11.94 -4.68 -7.25
N GLN A 176 -12.99 -5.44 -7.52
CA GLN A 176 -12.99 -6.45 -8.57
C GLN A 176 -12.62 -5.81 -9.92
N ASP A 177 -11.88 -6.58 -10.73
CA ASP A 177 -11.27 -6.15 -12.00
C ASP A 177 -10.24 -5.00 -11.94
N GLN A 178 -9.95 -4.43 -10.77
CA GLN A 178 -8.95 -3.38 -10.60
C GLN A 178 -7.66 -3.91 -9.97
N PRO A 179 -6.47 -3.47 -10.43
CA PRO A 179 -5.22 -3.81 -9.77
C PRO A 179 -5.20 -3.27 -8.33
N LEU A 180 -4.43 -3.94 -7.45
CA LEU A 180 -4.16 -3.38 -6.13
C LEU A 180 -3.26 -2.15 -6.26
N ASP A 181 -3.51 -1.14 -5.42
CA ASP A 181 -2.66 0.03 -5.36
C ASP A 181 -1.40 -0.27 -4.53
N TRP A 182 -0.23 -0.21 -5.14
CA TRP A 182 1.09 -0.35 -4.53
C TRP A 182 1.78 1.00 -4.29
N GLY A 183 1.02 2.09 -4.20
CA GLY A 183 1.54 3.42 -3.92
C GLY A 183 2.46 3.91 -5.04
N TYR A 184 3.72 4.21 -4.73
CA TYR A 184 4.66 4.71 -5.73
C TYR A 184 5.06 3.69 -6.80
N ILE A 185 4.85 2.39 -6.53
CA ILE A 185 5.18 1.28 -7.43
C ILE A 185 4.09 1.14 -8.50
N SER A 186 2.83 1.45 -8.17
CA SER A 186 1.75 1.54 -9.16
C SER A 186 2.16 2.52 -10.26
N ARG A 187 2.23 2.06 -11.51
CA ARG A 187 2.42 2.97 -12.65
C ARG A 187 1.18 3.86 -12.77
N PRO A 188 1.34 5.14 -13.16
CA PRO A 188 0.21 5.99 -13.53
C PRO A 188 -0.57 5.40 -14.71
#